data_AF-A0A852SNP4-F1
#
_entry.id   AF-A0A852SNP4-F1
#
_cell.length_a   1.000
_cell.length_b   1.000
_cell.length_c   1.000
_cell.angle_alpha   90.00
_cell.angle_beta   90.00
_cell.angle_gamma   90.00
#
_symmetry.space_group_name_H-M   'P 1'
#
loop_
_entity.id
_entity.type
_entity.pdbx_description
1 polymer ?
#
loop_
_entity_poly.entity_id
_entity_poly.type
_entity_poly.pdbx_seq_one_letter_code
_entity_poly.pdbx_strand_id
1 'polypeptide(L)'
;MQMRKLVPAVLVATAFAFVLTGCTETGPTQNFSGLPDEEEIATESEGGADQGLQAFWLQEGSQIAVAISGSSTCPVVGSHIEVVEPEGKGNVVEITTRPISSGPCTMDFVPHTSVFWTPDLVTTAEPLTVRVGDQEIELPIK
;
A
#
# COMPACT_ATOMS: atom_id res chain seq x y z
N MET A 1 13.29 -55.46 -54.67
CA MET A 1 13.34 -55.17 -53.22
C MET A 1 13.87 -53.75 -53.06
N GLN A 2 12.97 -52.78 -52.86
CA GLN A 2 13.34 -51.36 -52.75
C GLN A 2 12.49 -50.78 -51.61
N MET A 3 13.09 -50.65 -50.42
CA MET A 3 12.42 -50.13 -49.23
C MET A 3 12.32 -48.61 -49.34
N ARG A 4 11.09 -48.11 -49.47
CA ARG A 4 10.76 -46.70 -49.27
C ARG A 4 10.89 -46.38 -47.78
N LYS A 5 11.86 -45.53 -47.43
CA LYS A 5 12.00 -45.00 -46.06
C LYS A 5 11.01 -43.86 -45.87
N LEU A 6 10.09 -44.03 -44.93
CA LEU A 6 9.19 -42.98 -44.45
C LEU A 6 9.94 -42.19 -43.36
N VAL A 7 10.00 -40.86 -43.53
CA VAL A 7 10.56 -39.92 -42.55
C VAL A 7 9.40 -39.33 -41.76
N PRO A 8 9.38 -39.38 -40.41
CA PRO A 8 8.36 -38.70 -39.64
C PRO A 8 8.76 -37.23 -39.46
N ALA A 9 7.88 -36.32 -39.85
CA ALA A 9 7.99 -34.90 -39.51
C ALA A 9 7.59 -34.72 -38.03
N VAL A 10 8.55 -34.34 -37.20
CA VAL A 10 8.32 -33.98 -35.80
C VAL A 10 7.81 -32.55 -35.76
N LEU A 11 6.52 -32.37 -35.48
CA LEU A 11 5.92 -31.08 -35.11
C LEU A 11 6.30 -30.77 -33.66
N VAL A 12 7.20 -29.81 -33.46
CA VAL A 12 7.52 -29.25 -32.13
C VAL A 12 6.55 -28.11 -31.86
N ALA A 13 5.54 -28.37 -31.02
CA ALA A 13 4.67 -27.34 -30.47
C ALA A 13 5.32 -26.76 -29.20
N THR A 14 5.96 -25.59 -29.33
CA THR A 14 6.57 -24.90 -28.19
C THR A 14 5.50 -24.12 -27.43
N ALA A 15 4.98 -24.68 -26.35
CA ALA A 15 4.11 -23.97 -25.42
C ALA A 15 4.95 -23.02 -24.54
N PHE A 16 4.85 -21.72 -24.76
CA PHE A 16 5.38 -20.71 -23.84
C PHE A 16 4.42 -20.58 -22.65
N ALA A 17 4.77 -21.19 -21.52
CA ALA A 17 4.12 -20.92 -20.24
C ALA A 17 4.73 -19.65 -19.64
N PHE A 18 4.09 -18.50 -19.84
CA PHE A 18 4.40 -17.27 -19.10
C PHE A 18 3.83 -17.42 -17.68
N VAL A 19 4.70 -17.73 -16.72
CA VAL A 19 4.35 -17.63 -15.31
C VAL A 19 4.42 -16.15 -14.93
N LEU A 20 3.26 -15.49 -14.89
CA LEU A 20 3.13 -14.16 -14.30
C LEU A 20 3.21 -14.31 -12.78
N THR A 21 4.43 -14.27 -12.24
CA THR A 21 4.62 -13.97 -10.82
C THR A 21 4.21 -12.52 -10.62
N GLY A 22 2.99 -12.29 -10.16
CA GLY A 22 2.53 -10.96 -9.74
C GLY A 22 3.32 -10.53 -8.51
N CYS A 23 4.25 -9.61 -8.68
CA CYS A 23 4.85 -8.91 -7.55
C CYS A 23 3.77 -8.01 -6.94
N THR A 24 3.33 -8.30 -5.72
CA THR A 24 2.50 -7.37 -4.96
C THR A 24 3.38 -6.20 -4.54
N GLU A 25 3.03 -4.99 -4.99
CA GLU A 25 3.76 -3.76 -4.67
C GLU A 25 3.28 -3.26 -3.30
N THR A 26 4.02 -3.64 -2.26
CA THR A 26 3.72 -3.31 -0.86
C THR A 26 4.41 -2.03 -0.38
N GLY A 27 5.26 -1.43 -1.21
CA GLY A 27 5.95 -0.18 -0.89
C GLY A 27 5.08 1.06 -1.19
N PRO A 28 5.46 2.24 -0.67
CA PRO A 28 4.75 3.46 -1.01
C PRO A 28 4.99 3.85 -2.47
N THR A 29 3.93 4.22 -3.17
CA THR A 29 3.96 4.78 -4.52
C THR A 29 4.42 6.24 -4.52
N GLN A 30 4.10 6.97 -3.45
CA GLN A 30 4.46 8.37 -3.28
C GLN A 30 4.79 8.66 -1.82
N ASN A 31 5.67 9.64 -1.60
CA ASN A 31 5.98 10.19 -0.27
C ASN A 31 6.17 11.70 -0.39
N PHE A 32 5.44 12.47 0.42
CA PHE A 32 5.49 13.92 0.38
C PHE A 32 5.17 14.55 1.73
N SER A 33 5.61 15.79 1.92
CA SER A 33 5.29 16.57 3.12
C SER A 33 3.89 17.16 2.99
N GLY A 34 3.15 17.18 4.10
CA GLY A 34 1.77 17.66 4.14
C GLY A 34 0.74 16.54 4.08
N LEU A 35 -0.52 16.95 3.93
CA LEU A 35 -1.67 16.07 3.67
C LEU A 35 -1.86 15.90 2.15
N PRO A 36 -2.57 14.86 1.71
CA PRO A 36 -2.99 14.75 0.30
C PRO A 36 -3.80 15.97 -0.16
N ASP A 37 -3.81 16.22 -1.46
CA ASP A 37 -4.64 17.26 -2.06
C ASP A 37 -6.13 16.92 -1.86
N GLU A 38 -6.93 17.90 -1.45
CA GLU A 38 -8.36 17.71 -1.11
C GLU A 38 -9.18 17.13 -2.27
N GLU A 39 -8.74 17.36 -3.50
CA GLU A 39 -9.40 16.89 -4.74
C GLU A 39 -9.18 15.39 -4.99
N GLU A 40 -8.14 14.79 -4.39
CA GLU A 40 -7.83 13.36 -4.51
C GLU A 40 -8.44 12.54 -3.36
N ILE A 41 -8.84 13.19 -2.27
CA ILE A 41 -9.40 12.55 -1.08
C ILE A 41 -10.86 12.16 -1.36
N ALA A 42 -11.12 10.85 -1.38
CA ALA A 42 -12.47 10.32 -1.43
C ALA A 42 -13.10 10.29 -0.03
N THR A 43 -12.32 9.90 0.99
CA THR A 43 -12.76 9.81 2.38
C THR A 43 -11.54 9.91 3.30
N GLU A 44 -11.72 10.51 4.48
CA GLU A 44 -10.68 10.66 5.49
C GLU A 44 -11.09 10.02 6.82
N SER A 45 -10.11 9.62 7.62
CA SER A 45 -10.31 9.11 8.98
C SER A 45 -10.74 10.21 9.95
N GLU A 46 -11.70 9.94 10.83
CA GLU A 46 -12.12 10.88 11.87
C GLU A 46 -11.17 10.86 13.07
N GLY A 47 -10.95 12.03 13.70
CA GLY A 47 -10.19 12.14 14.96
C GLY A 47 -8.68 11.86 14.86
N GLY A 48 -8.16 11.64 13.65
CA GLY A 48 -6.75 11.32 13.43
C GLY A 48 -5.79 12.49 13.57
N ALA A 49 -6.24 13.70 13.20
CA ALA A 49 -5.43 14.91 13.28
C ALA A 49 -4.92 15.16 14.71
N ASP A 50 -5.76 14.93 15.71
CA ASP A 50 -5.43 15.11 17.13
C ASP A 50 -4.41 14.07 17.64
N GLN A 51 -4.38 12.90 17.00
CA GLN A 51 -3.50 11.78 17.35
C GLN A 51 -2.20 11.78 16.54
N GLY A 52 -2.05 12.70 15.59
CA GLY A 52 -0.90 12.76 14.69
C GLY A 52 -0.84 11.59 13.69
N LEU A 53 -1.94 10.89 13.47
CA LEU A 53 -2.06 9.80 12.50
C LEU A 53 -3.39 9.97 11.75
N GLN A 54 -3.33 10.12 10.44
CA GLN A 54 -4.52 10.22 9.59
C GLN A 54 -4.40 9.24 8.44
N ALA A 55 -5.53 8.68 8.02
CA ALA A 55 -5.63 7.81 6.85
C ALA A 55 -6.65 8.39 5.87
N PHE A 56 -6.43 8.14 4.59
CA PHE A 56 -7.28 8.64 3.52
C PHE A 56 -7.46 7.57 2.45
N TRP A 57 -8.68 7.43 1.96
CA TRP A 57 -8.93 6.78 0.69
C TRP A 57 -8.67 7.78 -0.43
N LEU A 58 -7.73 7.45 -1.32
CA LEU A 58 -7.45 8.22 -2.52
C LEU A 58 -7.91 7.47 -3.77
N GLN A 59 -8.05 8.19 -4.88
CA GLN A 59 -8.34 7.61 -6.20
C GLN A 59 -9.45 6.56 -6.16
N GLU A 60 -10.60 6.96 -5.61
CA GLU A 60 -11.76 6.09 -5.51
C GLU A 60 -11.49 4.79 -4.71
N GLY A 61 -10.60 4.83 -3.71
CA GLY A 61 -10.27 3.70 -2.84
C GLY A 61 -9.24 2.73 -3.42
N SER A 62 -8.68 3.02 -4.60
CA SER A 62 -7.56 2.23 -5.15
C SER A 62 -6.23 2.50 -4.44
N GLN A 63 -6.15 3.59 -3.67
CA GLN A 63 -4.98 3.95 -2.89
C GLN A 63 -5.34 4.33 -1.46
N ILE A 64 -4.42 4.06 -0.55
CA ILE A 64 -4.48 4.46 0.86
C ILE A 64 -3.34 5.44 1.09
N ALA A 65 -3.64 6.64 1.57
CA ALA A 65 -2.63 7.56 2.06
C ALA A 65 -2.63 7.55 3.59
N VAL A 66 -1.44 7.51 4.18
CA VAL A 66 -1.25 7.57 5.63
C VAL A 66 -0.35 8.75 5.95
N ALA A 67 -0.90 9.73 6.65
CA ALA A 67 -0.21 10.94 7.07
C ALA A 67 0.14 10.85 8.55
N ILE A 68 1.44 10.91 8.85
CA ILE A 68 1.96 10.80 10.22
C ILE A 68 2.64 12.11 10.58
N SER A 69 2.23 12.71 11.69
CA SER A 69 2.86 13.91 12.25
C SER A 69 4.23 13.57 12.82
N GLY A 70 5.25 14.24 12.29
CA GLY A 70 6.63 14.11 12.73
C GLY A 70 7.37 15.43 12.63
N SER A 71 8.61 15.44 13.10
CA SER A 71 9.50 16.60 12.91
C SER A 71 9.73 16.84 11.42
N SER A 72 9.66 18.08 10.96
CA SER A 72 9.85 18.41 9.53
C SER A 72 11.23 18.00 8.99
N THR A 73 12.27 17.95 9.83
CA THR A 73 13.60 17.45 9.43
C THR A 73 13.83 15.97 9.71
N CYS A 74 12.93 15.32 10.44
CA CYS A 74 12.96 13.89 10.77
C CYS A 74 11.55 13.28 10.58
N PRO A 75 11.01 13.24 9.35
CA PRO A 75 9.66 12.79 9.10
C PRO A 75 9.51 11.29 9.41
N VAL A 76 8.33 10.91 9.87
CA VAL A 76 7.94 9.50 9.96
C VAL A 76 7.39 9.10 8.59
N VAL A 77 8.06 8.16 7.93
CA VAL A 77 7.71 7.76 6.55
C VAL A 77 7.36 6.28 6.53
N GLY A 78 6.17 5.95 6.03
CA GLY A 78 5.74 4.59 5.76
C GLY A 78 6.66 3.93 4.73
N SER A 79 6.87 2.63 4.87
CA SER A 79 7.81 1.86 4.04
C SER A 79 7.20 0.59 3.47
N HIS A 80 6.20 0.05 4.15
CA HIS A 80 5.54 -1.19 3.79
C HIS A 80 4.11 -1.18 4.31
N ILE A 81 3.19 -1.70 3.53
CA ILE A 81 1.83 -2.03 3.95
C ILE A 81 1.64 -3.54 3.93
N GLU A 82 1.08 -4.09 5.00
CA GLU A 82 0.71 -5.51 5.09
C GLU A 82 -0.73 -5.66 5.56
N VAL A 83 -1.41 -6.70 5.08
CA VAL A 83 -2.75 -7.06 5.55
C VAL A 83 -2.60 -7.98 6.75
N VAL A 84 -3.06 -7.51 7.91
CA VAL A 84 -3.04 -8.28 9.15
C VAL A 84 -4.31 -9.11 9.27
N GLU A 85 -5.46 -8.50 8.96
CA GLU A 85 -6.75 -9.16 8.94
C GLU A 85 -7.47 -8.82 7.63
N PRO A 86 -7.82 -9.80 6.78
CA PRO A 86 -8.45 -9.52 5.50
C PRO A 86 -9.90 -9.02 5.66
N GLU A 87 -10.48 -8.57 4.56
CA GLU A 87 -11.92 -8.28 4.45
C GLU A 87 -12.78 -9.41 5.05
N GLY A 88 -13.89 -9.02 5.72
CA GLY A 88 -14.79 -9.95 6.40
C GLY A 88 -14.23 -10.61 7.67
N LYS A 89 -12.98 -10.32 8.04
CA LYS A 89 -12.38 -10.76 9.32
C LYS A 89 -11.95 -9.63 10.24
N GLY A 90 -11.93 -8.40 9.74
CA GLY A 90 -11.51 -7.21 10.48
C GLY A 90 -11.12 -6.06 9.56
N ASN A 91 -10.68 -6.36 8.32
CA ASN A 91 -10.22 -5.37 7.35
C ASN A 91 -9.14 -4.44 7.95
N VAL A 92 -8.02 -5.04 8.35
CA VAL A 92 -6.92 -4.39 9.09
C VAL A 92 -5.62 -4.44 8.28
N VAL A 93 -4.96 -3.30 8.16
CA VAL A 93 -3.61 -3.17 7.61
C VAL A 93 -2.64 -2.61 8.63
N GLU A 94 -1.37 -2.99 8.52
CA GLU A 94 -0.25 -2.43 9.30
C GLU A 94 0.71 -1.70 8.37
N ILE A 95 1.15 -0.52 8.79
CA ILE A 95 2.16 0.28 8.10
C ILE A 95 3.45 0.23 8.88
N THR A 96 4.46 -0.42 8.30
CA THR A 96 5.82 -0.35 8.83
C THR A 96 6.45 0.98 8.43
N THR A 97 7.06 1.70 9.37
CA THR A 97 7.76 2.96 9.11
C THR A 97 9.26 2.76 8.96
N ARG A 98 9.92 3.65 8.21
CA ARG A 98 11.38 3.68 8.14
C ARG A 98 11.97 4.16 9.48
N PRO A 99 13.17 3.69 9.84
CA PRO A 99 13.90 4.27 10.96
C PRO A 99 14.07 5.77 10.81
N ILE A 100 13.79 6.51 11.87
CA ILE A 100 14.00 7.96 11.90
C ILE A 100 15.50 8.25 11.76
N SER A 101 15.86 9.23 10.92
CA SER A 101 17.25 9.61 10.71
C SER A 101 17.91 10.07 12.00
N SER A 102 19.16 9.68 12.24
CA SER A 102 19.93 10.03 13.45
C SER A 102 20.46 11.48 13.49
N GLY A 103 19.93 12.36 12.65
CA GLY A 103 20.32 13.77 12.57
C GLY A 103 19.59 14.65 13.59
N PRO A 104 19.92 15.96 13.65
CA PRO A 104 19.16 16.88 14.48
C PRO A 104 17.73 17.03 13.95
N CYS A 105 16.76 16.69 14.80
CA CYS A 105 15.34 16.89 14.51
C CYS A 105 14.89 18.28 15.00
N THR A 106 14.08 18.97 14.21
CA THR A 106 13.46 20.23 14.57
C THR A 106 12.17 20.00 15.37
N MET A 107 11.68 21.03 16.07
CA MET A 107 10.51 20.95 16.96
C MET A 107 9.17 21.24 16.27
N ASP A 108 9.18 21.54 14.97
CA ASP A 108 7.99 21.75 14.16
C ASP A 108 7.43 20.42 13.69
N PHE A 109 6.25 20.07 14.22
CA PHE A 109 5.53 18.86 13.85
C PHE A 109 4.60 19.14 12.69
N VAL A 110 4.81 18.42 11.59
CA VAL A 110 4.00 18.50 10.38
C VAL A 110 3.69 17.09 9.88
N PRO A 111 2.55 16.88 9.22
CA PRO A 111 2.26 15.59 8.61
C PRO A 111 3.23 15.30 7.47
N HIS A 112 3.63 14.04 7.37
CA HIS A 112 4.27 13.47 6.18
C HIS A 112 3.42 12.31 5.69
N THR A 113 3.06 12.33 4.41
CA THR A 113 2.16 11.36 3.80
C THR A 113 2.93 10.33 3.01
N SER A 114 2.59 9.06 3.23
CA SER A 114 3.02 7.92 2.41
C SER A 114 1.78 7.32 1.73
N VAL A 115 1.81 7.17 0.42
CA VAL A 115 0.68 6.62 -0.37
C VAL A 115 0.99 5.20 -0.80
N PHE A 116 0.05 4.29 -0.63
CA PHE A 116 0.16 2.88 -0.98
C PHE A 116 -0.96 2.48 -1.93
N TRP A 117 -0.73 1.46 -2.75
CA TRP A 117 -1.85 0.77 -3.40
C TRP A 117 -2.67 0.02 -2.35
N THR A 118 -3.98 0.01 -2.52
CA THR A 118 -4.88 -0.81 -1.69
C THR A 118 -4.57 -2.30 -1.93
N PRO A 119 -4.21 -3.08 -0.88
CA PRO A 119 -3.91 -4.50 -1.04
C PRO A 119 -5.15 -5.31 -1.47
N ASP A 120 -4.94 -6.40 -2.22
CA ASP A 120 -6.03 -7.24 -2.79
C ASP A 120 -7.00 -7.86 -1.76
N LEU A 121 -6.61 -7.95 -0.49
CA LEU A 121 -7.41 -8.54 0.60
C LEU A 121 -8.04 -7.48 1.51
N VAL A 122 -8.05 -6.22 1.07
CA VAL A 122 -8.70 -5.09 1.74
C VAL A 122 -9.90 -4.66 0.91
N THR A 123 -10.98 -4.30 1.58
CA THR A 123 -12.20 -3.80 0.94
C THR A 123 -12.49 -2.37 1.36
N THR A 124 -13.15 -1.63 0.47
CA THR A 124 -13.66 -0.29 0.75
C THR A 124 -15.10 -0.30 1.24
N ALA A 125 -15.74 -1.48 1.26
CA ALA A 125 -17.13 -1.67 1.68
C ALA A 125 -17.29 -1.92 3.20
N GLU A 126 -16.18 -2.05 3.92
CA GLU A 126 -16.08 -2.16 5.37
C GLU A 126 -15.09 -1.08 5.86
N PRO A 127 -15.25 -0.53 7.07
CA PRO A 127 -14.23 0.35 7.65
C PRO A 127 -12.86 -0.35 7.62
N LEU A 128 -11.82 0.39 7.27
CA LEU A 128 -10.45 -0.10 7.27
C LEU A 128 -9.75 0.38 8.53
N THR A 129 -9.25 -0.55 9.32
CA THR A 129 -8.37 -0.22 10.42
C THR A 129 -6.94 -0.11 9.91
N VAL A 130 -6.32 1.06 10.10
CA VAL A 130 -4.92 1.31 9.77
C VAL A 130 -4.09 1.38 11.05
N ARG A 131 -3.13 0.47 11.19
CA ARG A 131 -2.19 0.44 12.31
C ARG A 131 -0.83 0.97 11.91
N VAL A 132 -0.23 1.72 12.82
CA VAL A 132 1.14 2.23 12.70
C VAL A 132 1.82 2.10 14.05
N GLY A 133 2.50 0.98 14.28
CA GLY A 133 3.12 0.69 15.58
C GLY A 133 2.05 0.50 16.66
N ASP A 134 2.05 1.33 17.70
CA ASP A 134 1.05 1.25 18.78
C ASP A 134 -0.21 2.10 18.52
N GLN A 135 -0.25 2.84 17.40
CA GLN A 135 -1.38 3.67 17.03
C GLN A 135 -2.29 2.94 16.05
N GLU A 136 -3.59 3.16 16.20
CA GLU A 136 -4.62 2.63 15.31
C GLU A 136 -5.60 3.74 14.96
N ILE A 137 -6.02 3.78 13.71
CA ILE A 137 -7.10 4.65 13.28
C ILE A 137 -8.07 3.93 12.35
N GLU A 138 -9.35 4.23 12.49
CA GLU A 138 -10.39 3.75 11.59
C GLU A 138 -10.55 4.73 10.42
N LEU A 139 -10.38 4.22 9.22
CA LEU A 139 -10.72 4.89 7.97
C LEU A 139 -12.12 4.40 7.55
N PRO A 140 -13.13 5.27 7.50
CA PRO A 140 -14.48 4.88 7.11
C PRO A 140 -14.54 4.24 5.72
N ILE A 141 -15.68 3.62 5.42
CA ILE A 141 -15.97 3.15 4.06
C ILE A 141 -15.85 4.30 3.06
N LYS A 142 -15.48 3.96 1.83
CA LYS A 142 -15.33 4.92 0.74
C LYS A 142 -16.58 4.98 -0.15
#